data_AF-A7RPM0-F1
#
_entry.id   AF-A7RPM0-F1
#
_cell.length_a   1.000
_cell.length_b   1.000
_cell.length_c   1.000
_cell.angle_alpha   90.00
_cell.angle_beta   90.00
_cell.angle_gamma   90.00
#
_symmetry.space_group_name_H-M   'P 1'
#
loop_
_entity.id
_entity.type
_entity.pdbx_description
1 polymer ?
#
loop_
_entity_poly.entity_id
_entity_poly.type
_entity_poly.pdbx_seq_one_letter_code
_entity_poly.pdbx_strand_id
1 'polypeptide(L)'
;MVKTAVPLILPDNFSWNEATGQYTKLGEERKSLVVIPRALKLLRDIKGPVCVVSIAGPCRKGKSYIISKAFNLGEIFPLGHLMDPETMGIWLYVVDQKFKDANGREVLNAEERGPAKAQKAAESILKFFPGFDAFKLPPPSDDPDIIQRINEEAVQDKLSPRFLEGVEQFKNILHPRLVAKTSFNEGELVSGEALSALVQLYTESLNTPGTVPNVQSAWDTFIQTKCTEVMEAAKRLYKKEMTSRMEGKLPCDNDVIRQAHLDALDDSLTMFRTETYGLSAHSVENFLNQLTEQANDVMAGFLEENKHLTEKLCQHLVVELKESKLDPVLARLRGPQGHQLKFAEIIAAFSAIEQEYRTRARGAKDVCASVFFAYHPHLQKEMEQHMEQLQALKDYDERLTQEQAEKAAMEDHRQRLEVCGVGLGVTQEQAEKAAMEDHRQRLEVCGVGLGVTQEQAEKAAMEELRQRVGEEKNRLEDEKRVKEREFALMIEKQEEDKMRLQEQFEENMRNQREQMVNMMEANQEELRREREVITQQNRNLENVMESMREMMGKRDEEMSRIMERMVEIANRPTPPPPKGGSCIIL
;
A
#
# COMPACT_ATOMS: atom_id res chain seq x y z
N MET A 1 37.81 17.40 -23.48
CA MET A 1 38.11 16.02 -23.91
C MET A 1 39.59 15.73 -23.72
N VAL A 2 39.95 14.44 -23.60
CA VAL A 2 41.36 14.00 -23.62
C VAL A 2 41.92 14.21 -25.03
N LYS A 3 43.16 14.73 -25.15
CA LYS A 3 43.79 15.01 -26.45
C LYS A 3 44.44 13.78 -27.10
N THR A 4 44.54 12.68 -26.37
CA THR A 4 45.27 11.46 -26.72
C THR A 4 44.48 10.22 -26.30
N ALA A 5 44.74 9.07 -26.92
CA ALA A 5 44.16 7.80 -26.54
C ALA A 5 44.69 7.34 -25.17
N VAL A 6 43.88 6.55 -24.45
CA VAL A 6 44.19 6.01 -23.12
C VAL A 6 44.22 4.48 -23.20
N PRO A 7 45.21 3.79 -22.61
CA PRO A 7 45.16 2.34 -22.52
C PRO A 7 43.95 1.91 -21.69
N LEU A 8 43.19 0.92 -22.18
CA LEU A 8 42.05 0.31 -21.51
C LEU A 8 42.50 -0.87 -20.64
N ILE A 9 43.32 -1.74 -21.22
CA ILE A 9 43.91 -2.92 -20.56
C ILE A 9 45.39 -3.00 -20.92
N LEU A 10 46.25 -3.20 -19.92
CA LEU A 10 47.68 -3.49 -20.09
C LEU A 10 48.05 -4.86 -19.51
N PRO A 11 49.15 -5.49 -19.96
CA PRO A 11 49.83 -6.53 -19.20
C PRO A 11 50.30 -6.02 -17.84
N ASP A 12 50.31 -6.85 -16.81
CA ASP A 12 50.79 -6.52 -15.47
C ASP A 12 52.29 -6.20 -15.37
N ASN A 13 53.08 -6.63 -16.35
CA ASN A 13 54.49 -6.25 -16.45
C ASN A 13 54.75 -4.90 -17.13
N PHE A 14 53.70 -4.09 -17.36
CA PHE A 14 53.79 -2.70 -17.81
C PHE A 14 52.96 -1.77 -16.91
N SER A 15 53.44 -0.55 -16.71
CA SER A 15 52.66 0.55 -16.15
C SER A 15 52.58 1.72 -17.13
N TRP A 16 51.55 2.55 -16.95
CA TRP A 16 51.29 3.75 -17.73
C TRP A 16 51.06 4.93 -16.79
N ASN A 17 51.67 6.06 -17.09
CA ASN A 17 51.55 7.28 -16.31
C ASN A 17 50.51 8.22 -16.93
N GLU A 18 49.41 8.50 -16.24
CA GLU A 18 48.31 9.35 -16.75
C GLU A 18 48.76 10.80 -17.04
N ALA A 19 49.75 11.32 -16.33
CA ALA A 19 50.22 12.71 -16.49
C ALA A 19 51.20 12.88 -17.65
N THR A 20 52.03 11.88 -17.94
CA THR A 20 53.05 11.95 -19.02
C THR A 20 52.68 11.16 -20.28
N GLY A 21 51.69 10.26 -20.20
CA GLY A 21 51.33 9.33 -21.27
C GLY A 21 52.34 8.20 -21.52
N GLN A 22 53.43 8.13 -20.75
CA GLN A 22 54.56 7.23 -20.98
C GLN A 22 54.36 5.84 -20.33
N TYR A 23 55.06 4.86 -20.89
CA TYR A 23 55.09 3.47 -20.42
C TYR A 23 56.39 3.13 -19.70
N THR A 24 56.28 2.34 -18.63
CA THR A 24 57.42 1.73 -17.95
C THR A 24 57.24 0.22 -17.91
N LYS A 25 58.22 -0.53 -18.44
CA LYS A 25 58.28 -1.98 -18.29
C LYS A 25 58.71 -2.31 -16.86
N LEU A 26 57.90 -3.07 -16.14
CA LEU A 26 58.12 -3.46 -14.74
C LEU A 26 58.79 -4.83 -14.58
N GLY A 27 58.73 -5.68 -15.61
CA GLY A 27 59.33 -7.02 -15.61
C GLY A 27 59.27 -7.72 -16.97
N GLU A 28 59.94 -8.86 -17.08
CA GLU A 28 60.02 -9.63 -18.34
C GLU A 28 58.75 -10.45 -18.62
N GLU A 29 58.22 -11.15 -17.61
CA GLU A 29 57.06 -12.03 -17.77
C GLU A 29 55.74 -11.32 -17.46
N ARG A 30 54.78 -11.42 -18.39
CA ARG A 30 53.36 -11.14 -18.13
C ARG A 30 52.72 -12.32 -17.40
N LYS A 31 51.98 -12.07 -16.33
CA LYS A 31 51.20 -13.08 -15.60
C LYS A 31 49.70 -12.81 -15.65
N SER A 32 49.29 -11.56 -15.81
CA SER A 32 47.90 -11.13 -15.79
C SER A 32 47.64 -9.90 -16.70
N LEU A 33 46.40 -9.44 -16.71
CA LEU A 33 45.92 -8.23 -17.37
C LEU A 33 45.37 -7.26 -16.32
N VAL A 34 45.73 -5.98 -16.46
CA VAL A 34 45.33 -4.89 -15.57
C VAL A 34 44.45 -3.93 -16.35
N VAL A 35 43.23 -3.70 -15.88
CA VAL A 35 42.34 -2.69 -16.42
C VAL A 35 42.72 -1.31 -15.88
N ILE A 36 42.75 -0.29 -16.73
CA ILE A 36 43.19 1.06 -16.36
C ILE A 36 41.99 1.85 -15.80
N PRO A 37 42.02 2.29 -14.51
CA PRO A 37 40.88 2.95 -13.89
C PRO A 37 40.43 4.22 -14.60
N ARG A 38 41.37 4.95 -15.24
CA ARG A 38 41.07 6.15 -16.02
C ARG A 38 40.20 5.84 -17.23
N ALA A 39 40.49 4.78 -17.98
CA ALA A 39 39.69 4.39 -19.13
C ALA A 39 38.28 3.95 -18.72
N LEU A 40 38.15 3.18 -17.62
CA LEU A 40 36.87 2.80 -17.04
C LEU A 40 36.04 4.00 -16.55
N LYS A 41 36.69 5.05 -16.04
CA LYS A 41 36.00 6.31 -15.71
C LYS A 41 35.44 6.97 -16.97
N LEU A 42 36.27 7.15 -18.00
CA LEU A 42 35.83 7.73 -19.29
C LEU A 42 34.66 6.97 -19.92
N LEU A 43 34.62 5.65 -19.76
CA LEU A 43 33.48 4.83 -20.20
C LEU A 43 32.21 5.08 -19.36
N ARG A 44 32.31 5.10 -18.02
CA ARG A 44 31.15 5.34 -17.12
C ARG A 44 30.56 6.75 -17.20
N ASP A 45 31.34 7.72 -17.67
CA ASP A 45 30.88 9.08 -17.95
C ASP A 45 29.97 9.13 -19.20
N ILE A 46 29.97 8.08 -20.06
CA ILE A 46 29.08 7.95 -21.23
C ILE A 46 27.81 7.20 -20.82
N LYS A 47 26.71 7.94 -20.63
CA LYS A 47 25.40 7.37 -20.24
C LYS A 47 24.60 6.74 -21.37
N GLY A 48 24.80 7.17 -22.61
CA GLY A 48 24.10 6.62 -23.78
C GLY A 48 24.68 5.31 -24.30
N PRO A 49 24.00 4.65 -25.26
CA PRO A 49 24.54 3.53 -26.03
C PRO A 49 25.87 3.88 -26.72
N VAL A 50 26.79 2.92 -26.79
CA VAL A 50 28.09 3.09 -27.47
C VAL A 50 28.18 2.30 -28.76
N CYS A 51 28.76 2.89 -29.79
CA CYS A 51 29.29 2.16 -30.94
C CYS A 51 30.74 1.76 -30.64
N VAL A 52 31.13 0.52 -30.91
CA VAL A 52 32.47 -0.02 -30.60
C VAL A 52 33.12 -0.51 -31.88
N VAL A 53 34.18 0.18 -32.31
CA VAL A 53 35.04 -0.23 -33.43
C VAL A 53 36.40 -0.66 -32.90
N SER A 54 36.86 -1.83 -33.33
CA SER A 54 38.14 -2.41 -32.93
C SER A 54 38.99 -2.71 -34.17
N ILE A 55 40.31 -2.50 -34.06
CA ILE A 55 41.26 -2.84 -35.13
C ILE A 55 42.36 -3.77 -34.59
N ALA A 56 42.38 -4.99 -35.12
CA ALA A 56 43.33 -6.03 -34.76
C ALA A 56 44.21 -6.42 -35.96
N GLY A 57 45.39 -6.97 -35.68
CA GLY A 57 46.34 -7.41 -36.71
C GLY A 57 47.80 -7.20 -36.31
N PRO A 58 48.77 -7.62 -37.14
CA PRO A 58 50.19 -7.57 -36.81
C PRO A 58 50.69 -6.17 -36.45
N CYS A 59 51.77 -6.10 -35.66
CA CYS A 59 52.47 -4.84 -35.38
C CYS A 59 52.99 -4.19 -36.67
N ARG A 60 53.11 -2.86 -36.69
CA ARG A 60 53.63 -2.07 -37.84
C ARG A 60 52.83 -2.17 -39.15
N LYS A 61 51.54 -2.51 -39.09
CA LYS A 61 50.65 -2.57 -40.27
C LYS A 61 49.70 -1.37 -40.37
N GLY A 62 50.11 -0.19 -39.90
CA GLY A 62 49.36 1.06 -40.05
C GLY A 62 48.02 1.14 -39.31
N LYS A 63 47.74 0.24 -38.34
CA LYS A 63 46.44 0.15 -37.64
C LYS A 63 45.99 1.49 -37.05
N SER A 64 46.84 2.13 -36.25
CA SER A 64 46.50 3.39 -35.58
C SER A 64 46.43 4.57 -36.56
N TYR A 65 47.15 4.52 -37.69
CA TYR A 65 47.00 5.48 -38.79
C TYR A 65 45.63 5.36 -39.45
N ILE A 66 45.23 4.16 -39.90
CA ILE A 66 43.98 3.99 -40.67
C ILE A 66 42.74 4.28 -39.81
N ILE A 67 42.73 3.87 -38.53
CA ILE A 67 41.61 4.20 -37.64
C ILE A 67 41.56 5.70 -37.31
N SER A 68 42.70 6.37 -37.16
CA SER A 68 42.73 7.83 -36.94
C SER A 68 42.18 8.57 -38.15
N LYS A 69 42.69 8.27 -39.35
CA LYS A 69 42.18 8.88 -40.59
C LYS A 69 40.70 8.55 -40.81
N ALA A 70 40.25 7.32 -40.56
CA ALA A 70 38.85 6.91 -40.77
C ALA A 70 37.84 7.74 -39.95
N PHE A 71 38.19 8.10 -38.71
CA PHE A 71 37.36 8.94 -37.84
C PHE A 71 37.72 10.44 -37.91
N ASN A 72 38.53 10.87 -38.89
CA ASN A 72 39.04 12.25 -39.03
C ASN A 72 39.74 12.77 -37.77
N LEU A 73 40.45 11.87 -37.07
CA LEU A 73 41.24 12.16 -35.89
C LEU A 73 42.66 12.60 -36.29
N GLY A 74 43.25 13.48 -35.48
CA GLY A 74 44.66 13.85 -35.57
C GLY A 74 45.58 12.76 -35.01
N GLU A 75 46.76 13.15 -34.50
CA GLU A 75 47.71 12.24 -33.83
C GLU A 75 47.22 11.82 -32.43
N ILE A 76 46.13 11.07 -32.38
CA ILE A 76 45.48 10.67 -31.13
C ILE A 76 46.07 9.37 -30.57
N PHE A 77 46.47 8.46 -31.46
CA PHE A 77 47.23 7.26 -31.12
C PHE A 77 48.71 7.49 -31.51
N PRO A 78 49.67 7.21 -30.62
CA PRO A 78 51.09 7.33 -30.96
C PRO A 78 51.47 6.37 -32.09
N LEU A 79 52.34 6.83 -33.01
CA LEU A 79 52.92 6.03 -34.08
C LEU A 79 54.43 5.88 -33.90
N GLY A 80 54.88 4.65 -33.68
CA GLY A 80 56.28 4.28 -33.54
C GLY A 80 56.87 3.72 -34.83
N HIS A 81 58.07 4.18 -35.17
CA HIS A 81 58.89 3.67 -36.29
C HIS A 81 60.00 2.70 -35.82
N LEU A 82 60.49 2.83 -34.57
CA LEU A 82 61.46 1.94 -33.91
C LEU A 82 60.87 0.56 -33.59
N MET A 83 61.71 -0.49 -33.44
CA MET A 83 61.28 -1.91 -33.39
C MET A 83 60.42 -2.34 -32.19
N ASP A 84 60.15 -1.46 -31.23
CA ASP A 84 59.23 -1.68 -30.11
C ASP A 84 57.73 -1.55 -30.48
N PRO A 85 56.82 -2.27 -29.80
CA PRO A 85 55.39 -2.18 -30.02
C PRO A 85 54.79 -0.90 -29.38
N GLU A 86 54.58 0.14 -30.18
CA GLU A 86 54.00 1.42 -29.74
C GLU A 86 52.64 1.30 -29.02
N THR A 87 51.85 0.28 -29.39
CA THR A 87 50.48 0.07 -28.91
C THR A 87 50.42 -1.26 -28.15
N MET A 88 50.91 -1.26 -26.91
CA MET A 88 50.80 -2.41 -25.99
C MET A 88 49.44 -2.47 -25.33
N GLY A 89 48.84 -3.66 -25.26
CA GLY A 89 47.50 -3.86 -24.67
C GLY A 89 46.35 -3.43 -25.58
N ILE A 90 45.17 -3.20 -24.98
CA ILE A 90 43.99 -2.66 -25.67
C ILE A 90 43.89 -1.18 -25.35
N TRP A 91 43.66 -0.33 -26.35
CA TRP A 91 43.56 1.12 -26.21
C TRP A 91 42.16 1.61 -26.53
N LEU A 92 41.75 2.66 -25.83
CA LEU A 92 40.45 3.32 -25.98
C LEU A 92 40.67 4.77 -26.40
N TYR A 93 39.90 5.19 -27.40
CA TYR A 93 39.61 6.60 -27.66
C TYR A 93 38.10 6.77 -27.82
N VAL A 94 37.55 7.82 -27.22
CA VAL A 94 36.13 8.15 -27.27
C VAL A 94 35.93 9.26 -28.31
N VAL A 95 35.04 9.02 -29.26
CA VAL A 95 34.68 9.98 -30.31
C VAL A 95 33.28 10.53 -30.00
N ASP A 96 33.14 11.83 -29.75
CA ASP A 96 31.88 12.46 -29.33
C ASP A 96 30.85 12.66 -30.46
N GLN A 97 31.02 11.99 -31.60
CA GLN A 97 30.15 12.14 -32.77
C GLN A 97 28.92 11.23 -32.69
N LYS A 98 27.73 11.81 -32.95
CA LYS A 98 26.47 11.07 -33.04
C LYS A 98 26.24 10.61 -34.49
N PHE A 99 26.31 9.31 -34.73
CA PHE A 99 26.00 8.70 -36.02
C PHE A 99 24.51 8.33 -36.09
N LYS A 100 23.95 8.28 -37.31
CA LYS A 100 22.59 7.78 -37.60
C LYS A 100 22.71 6.52 -38.44
N ASP A 101 21.80 5.58 -38.25
CA ASP A 101 21.79 4.30 -38.97
C ASP A 101 21.24 4.42 -40.39
N ALA A 102 21.60 3.44 -41.23
CA ALA A 102 21.25 3.39 -42.66
C ALA A 102 20.74 1.99 -43.02
N ASN A 103 19.49 1.69 -42.65
CA ASN A 103 18.91 0.36 -42.83
C ASN A 103 18.47 0.11 -44.28
N GLY A 104 19.29 -0.62 -45.04
CA GLY A 104 18.98 -1.10 -46.39
C GLY A 104 19.95 -2.22 -46.81
N ARG A 105 19.49 -3.48 -46.76
CA ARG A 105 20.30 -4.69 -47.03
C ARG A 105 20.64 -4.85 -48.50
N GLU A 106 21.80 -5.45 -48.79
CA GLU A 106 21.93 -6.46 -49.84
C GLU A 106 23.13 -7.40 -49.56
N VAL A 107 23.06 -8.64 -50.05
CA VAL A 107 24.07 -9.69 -49.82
C VAL A 107 24.58 -10.19 -51.17
N LEU A 108 25.90 -10.22 -51.35
CA LEU A 108 26.53 -10.74 -52.56
C LEU A 108 27.31 -12.03 -52.27
N ASN A 109 26.89 -13.12 -52.91
CA ASN A 109 27.65 -14.36 -52.95
C ASN A 109 28.84 -14.23 -53.91
N ALA A 110 30.04 -14.59 -53.46
CA ALA A 110 31.20 -14.79 -54.31
C ALA A 110 31.57 -16.29 -54.31
N GLU A 111 31.21 -16.98 -55.39
CA GLU A 111 31.73 -18.34 -55.64
C GLU A 111 33.12 -18.27 -56.26
N GLU A 112 34.17 -18.68 -55.54
CA GLU A 112 35.40 -19.17 -56.15
C GLU A 112 36.12 -20.17 -55.22
N ARG A 113 36.56 -21.31 -55.77
CA ARG A 113 37.06 -22.44 -54.98
C ARG A 113 38.55 -22.30 -54.63
N GLY A 114 38.82 -21.82 -53.41
CA GLY A 114 40.16 -21.88 -52.80
C GLY A 114 40.51 -23.26 -52.19
N PRO A 115 41.79 -23.51 -51.84
CA PRO A 115 42.24 -24.79 -51.27
C PRO A 115 41.67 -25.05 -49.87
N ALA A 116 41.46 -26.33 -49.53
CA ALA A 116 40.66 -26.80 -48.39
C ALA A 116 41.04 -26.28 -46.98
N LYS A 117 42.26 -25.75 -46.77
CA LYS A 117 42.63 -25.06 -45.51
C LYS A 117 42.12 -23.62 -45.45
N ALA A 118 42.16 -22.89 -46.57
CA ALA A 118 41.59 -21.54 -46.67
C ALA A 118 40.06 -21.59 -46.56
N GLN A 119 39.44 -22.62 -47.16
CA GLN A 119 38.00 -22.83 -47.10
C GLN A 119 37.50 -23.01 -45.65
N LYS A 120 38.15 -23.85 -44.82
CA LYS A 120 37.79 -23.99 -43.40
C LYS A 120 37.96 -22.69 -42.59
N ALA A 121 38.97 -21.88 -42.91
CA ALA A 121 39.16 -20.59 -42.24
C ALA A 121 38.06 -19.58 -42.63
N ALA A 122 37.70 -19.52 -43.92
CA ALA A 122 36.60 -18.71 -44.41
C ALA A 122 35.25 -19.17 -43.81
N GLU A 123 34.95 -20.46 -43.84
CA GLU A 123 33.76 -21.03 -43.21
C GLU A 123 33.67 -20.72 -41.71
N SER A 124 34.79 -20.70 -40.97
CA SER A 124 34.79 -20.28 -39.56
C SER A 124 34.50 -18.79 -39.41
N ILE A 125 35.09 -17.92 -40.23
CA ILE A 125 34.80 -16.47 -40.20
C ILE A 125 33.32 -16.22 -40.48
N LEU A 126 32.76 -16.83 -41.52
CA LEU A 126 31.35 -16.68 -41.91
C LEU A 126 30.36 -17.29 -40.89
N LYS A 127 30.81 -18.14 -39.97
CA LYS A 127 29.99 -18.65 -38.85
C LYS A 127 29.97 -17.73 -37.63
N PHE A 128 31.01 -16.91 -37.43
CA PHE A 128 31.13 -16.05 -36.25
C PHE A 128 30.82 -14.58 -36.52
N PHE A 129 30.89 -14.13 -37.78
CA PHE A 129 30.60 -12.76 -38.18
C PHE A 129 29.35 -12.72 -39.08
N PRO A 130 28.31 -11.93 -38.75
CA PRO A 130 27.06 -11.88 -39.52
C PRO A 130 27.21 -11.19 -40.89
N GLY A 131 28.36 -10.55 -41.13
CA GLY A 131 28.76 -9.97 -42.41
C GLY A 131 30.26 -9.73 -42.42
N PHE A 132 30.84 -9.59 -43.61
CA PHE A 132 32.25 -9.27 -43.79
C PHE A 132 32.43 -8.38 -45.02
N ASP A 133 33.39 -7.46 -44.94
CA ASP A 133 33.80 -6.61 -46.06
C ASP A 133 35.30 -6.80 -46.29
N ALA A 134 35.69 -6.90 -47.56
CA ALA A 134 37.09 -6.97 -47.97
C ALA A 134 37.48 -5.67 -48.67
N PHE A 135 38.48 -4.96 -48.13
CA PHE A 135 38.97 -3.71 -48.70
C PHE A 135 40.48 -3.80 -48.98
N LYS A 136 40.92 -3.29 -50.12
CA LYS A 136 42.33 -3.25 -50.52
C LYS A 136 42.82 -1.81 -50.59
N LEU A 137 43.73 -1.44 -49.71
CA LEU A 137 44.38 -0.14 -49.68
C LEU A 137 45.74 -0.20 -50.43
N PRO A 138 46.03 0.72 -51.36
CA PRO A 138 47.36 0.86 -51.99
C PRO A 138 48.47 1.19 -50.96
N PRO A 139 49.77 1.13 -51.32
CA PRO A 139 50.81 1.69 -50.46
C PRO A 139 50.69 3.23 -50.39
N PRO A 140 50.99 3.86 -49.23
CA PRO A 140 50.92 5.31 -49.05
C PRO A 140 51.99 6.08 -49.84
N SER A 141 53.17 5.50 -49.97
CA SER A 141 54.30 5.96 -50.77
C SER A 141 55.20 4.75 -51.08
N ASP A 142 56.10 4.89 -52.03
CA ASP A 142 57.26 4.01 -52.26
C ASP A 142 58.54 4.53 -51.57
N ASP A 143 58.56 5.80 -51.16
CA ASP A 143 59.65 6.43 -50.39
C ASP A 143 59.59 6.06 -48.89
N PRO A 144 60.60 5.37 -48.33
CA PRO A 144 60.65 5.02 -46.91
C PRO A 144 60.65 6.21 -45.94
N ASP A 145 61.16 7.37 -46.34
CA ASP A 145 61.23 8.55 -45.47
C ASP A 145 59.84 9.22 -45.34
N ILE A 146 59.05 9.21 -46.42
CA ILE A 146 57.64 9.61 -46.39
C ILE A 146 56.82 8.65 -45.51
N ILE A 147 57.08 7.35 -45.60
CA ILE A 147 56.36 6.34 -44.78
C ILE A 147 56.67 6.51 -43.28
N GLN A 148 57.92 6.78 -42.90
CA GLN A 148 58.29 7.02 -41.51
C GLN A 148 57.63 8.28 -40.93
N ARG A 149 57.44 9.31 -41.78
CA ARG A 149 56.92 10.63 -41.41
C ARG A 149 55.44 10.81 -41.76
N ILE A 150 54.71 9.74 -42.05
CA ILE A 150 53.35 9.74 -42.65
C ILE A 150 52.27 10.53 -41.90
N ASN A 151 52.48 10.89 -40.63
CA ASN A 151 51.59 11.78 -39.89
C ASN A 151 51.88 13.27 -40.07
N GLU A 152 53.12 13.64 -40.43
CA GLU A 152 53.53 15.03 -40.52
C GLU A 152 52.78 15.76 -41.63
N GLU A 153 52.31 16.97 -41.33
CA GLU A 153 51.61 17.83 -42.29
C GLU A 153 52.48 18.10 -43.54
N ALA A 154 53.79 18.25 -43.35
CA ALA A 154 54.80 18.52 -44.37
C ALA A 154 55.10 17.36 -45.36
N VAL A 155 54.40 16.22 -45.24
CA VAL A 155 54.46 15.12 -46.22
C VAL A 155 53.10 14.65 -46.72
N GLN A 156 51.97 15.21 -46.25
CA GLN A 156 50.63 14.75 -46.65
C GLN A 156 50.38 14.95 -48.15
N ASP A 157 50.95 16.02 -48.73
CA ASP A 157 50.91 16.37 -50.16
C ASP A 157 51.70 15.40 -51.05
N LYS A 158 52.62 14.63 -50.46
CA LYS A 158 53.47 13.65 -51.16
C LYS A 158 52.93 12.21 -51.07
N LEU A 159 51.81 12.01 -50.39
CA LEU A 159 51.15 10.71 -50.33
C LEU A 159 50.47 10.38 -51.65
N SER A 160 50.47 9.10 -52.01
CA SER A 160 49.83 8.58 -53.21
C SER A 160 48.35 9.00 -53.28
N PRO A 161 47.90 9.69 -54.34
CA PRO A 161 46.49 10.09 -54.47
C PRO A 161 45.54 8.89 -54.42
N ARG A 162 45.95 7.74 -54.97
CA ARG A 162 45.20 6.47 -54.91
C ARG A 162 45.10 5.90 -53.50
N PHE A 163 46.08 6.15 -52.64
CA PHE A 163 46.01 5.79 -51.24
C PHE A 163 45.01 6.66 -50.49
N LEU A 164 45.07 7.98 -50.69
CA LEU A 164 44.15 8.94 -50.07
C LEU A 164 42.70 8.66 -50.50
N GLU A 165 42.46 8.46 -51.80
CA GLU A 165 41.17 8.03 -52.33
C GLU A 165 40.68 6.72 -51.68
N GLY A 166 41.57 5.73 -51.53
CA GLY A 166 41.27 4.47 -50.84
C GLY A 166 40.91 4.66 -49.36
N VAL A 167 41.50 5.63 -48.66
CA VAL A 167 41.11 5.97 -47.28
C VAL A 167 39.70 6.56 -47.23
N GLU A 168 39.33 7.43 -48.18
CA GLU A 168 37.96 7.97 -48.26
C GLU A 168 36.93 6.90 -48.67
N GLN A 169 37.29 5.98 -49.57
CA GLN A 169 36.45 4.82 -49.90
C GLN A 169 36.23 3.92 -48.66
N PHE A 170 37.29 3.66 -47.86
CA PHE A 170 37.16 2.90 -46.62
C PHE A 170 36.24 3.59 -45.60
N LYS A 171 36.30 4.92 -45.45
CA LYS A 171 35.35 5.69 -44.63
C LYS A 171 33.90 5.47 -45.09
N ASN A 172 33.64 5.55 -46.39
CA ASN A 172 32.30 5.39 -46.96
C ASN A 172 31.75 3.97 -46.77
N ILE A 173 32.61 2.96 -46.59
CA ILE A 173 32.21 1.60 -46.19
C ILE A 173 31.95 1.54 -44.67
N LEU A 174 32.84 2.10 -43.85
CA LEU A 174 32.79 2.01 -42.39
C LEU A 174 31.64 2.80 -41.76
N HIS A 175 31.48 4.09 -42.10
CA HIS A 175 30.56 5.00 -41.41
C HIS A 175 29.09 4.55 -41.45
N PRO A 176 28.53 4.08 -42.58
CA PRO A 176 27.14 3.59 -42.62
C PRO A 176 26.90 2.31 -41.80
N ARG A 177 27.96 1.61 -41.37
CA ARG A 177 27.89 0.38 -40.55
C ARG A 177 28.04 0.65 -39.05
N LEU A 178 28.21 1.90 -38.64
CA LEU A 178 28.37 2.29 -37.23
C LEU A 178 27.03 2.24 -36.50
N VAL A 179 26.73 1.07 -35.92
CA VAL A 179 25.55 0.82 -35.10
C VAL A 179 25.89 0.78 -33.61
N ALA A 180 24.89 1.06 -32.76
CA ALA A 180 25.02 0.85 -31.32
C ALA A 180 25.32 -0.62 -31.02
N LYS A 181 26.22 -0.88 -30.07
CA LYS A 181 26.56 -2.23 -29.64
C LYS A 181 25.39 -2.82 -28.85
N THR A 182 24.85 -3.94 -29.30
CA THR A 182 23.83 -4.71 -28.58
C THR A 182 24.46 -5.67 -27.56
N SER A 183 23.66 -6.09 -26.58
CA SER A 183 24.01 -7.15 -25.64
C SER A 183 23.81 -8.55 -26.25
N PHE A 184 23.78 -9.59 -25.41
CA PHE A 184 23.35 -10.94 -25.80
C PHE A 184 21.83 -11.04 -25.97
N ASN A 185 21.06 -10.22 -25.24
CA ASN A 185 19.61 -10.17 -25.32
C ASN A 185 19.18 -9.26 -26.48
N GLU A 186 18.15 -9.66 -27.23
CA GLU A 186 17.65 -8.86 -28.34
C GLU A 186 17.04 -7.53 -27.85
N GLY A 187 17.34 -6.44 -28.57
CA GLY A 187 16.86 -5.09 -28.24
C GLY A 187 17.64 -4.35 -27.15
N GLU A 188 18.48 -5.02 -26.35
CA GLU A 188 19.25 -4.38 -25.28
C GLU A 188 20.55 -3.74 -25.78
N LEU A 189 20.84 -2.54 -25.29
CA LEU A 189 21.94 -1.69 -25.76
C LEU A 189 23.05 -1.58 -24.71
N VAL A 190 24.30 -1.75 -25.15
CA VAL A 190 25.48 -1.55 -24.31
C VAL A 190 25.74 -0.05 -24.18
N SER A 191 25.58 0.49 -22.98
CA SER A 191 26.03 1.84 -22.61
C SER A 191 27.53 1.87 -22.30
N GLY A 192 28.12 3.06 -22.13
CA GLY A 192 29.51 3.16 -21.68
C GLY A 192 29.73 2.59 -20.27
N GLU A 193 28.76 2.77 -19.38
CA GLU A 193 28.72 2.16 -18.05
C GLU A 193 28.70 0.62 -18.13
N ALA A 194 27.86 0.06 -19.01
CA ALA A 194 27.81 -1.38 -19.26
C ALA A 194 29.12 -1.90 -19.86
N LEU A 195 29.71 -1.21 -20.85
CA LEU A 195 31.00 -1.59 -21.43
C LEU A 195 32.13 -1.56 -20.40
N SER A 196 32.12 -0.59 -19.47
CA SER A 196 33.06 -0.54 -18.35
C SER A 196 32.96 -1.77 -17.45
N ALA A 197 31.74 -2.22 -17.13
CA ALA A 197 31.52 -3.41 -16.32
C ALA A 197 31.96 -4.69 -17.05
N LEU A 198 31.56 -4.86 -18.32
CA LEU A 198 31.95 -6.00 -19.16
C LEU A 198 33.47 -6.12 -19.31
N VAL A 199 34.18 -5.01 -19.50
CA VAL A 199 35.66 -4.99 -19.58
C VAL A 199 36.31 -5.49 -18.28
N GLN A 200 35.75 -5.14 -17.11
CA GLN A 200 36.24 -5.64 -15.82
C GLN A 200 36.01 -7.15 -15.70
N LEU A 201 34.76 -7.60 -15.87
CA LEU A 201 34.35 -9.00 -15.74
C LEU A 201 35.11 -9.93 -16.71
N TYR A 202 35.31 -9.50 -17.96
CA TYR A 202 36.13 -10.27 -18.92
C TYR A 202 37.60 -10.31 -18.54
N THR A 203 38.16 -9.23 -17.97
CA THR A 203 39.56 -9.21 -17.54
C THR A 203 39.78 -10.07 -16.30
N GLU A 204 38.85 -10.06 -15.35
CA GLU A 204 38.83 -10.94 -14.17
C GLU A 204 38.76 -12.41 -14.57
N SER A 205 37.88 -12.78 -15.51
CA SER A 205 37.85 -14.15 -16.05
C SER A 205 39.16 -14.50 -16.78
N LEU A 206 39.69 -13.63 -17.65
CA LEU A 206 40.96 -13.90 -18.34
C LEU A 206 42.16 -14.07 -17.38
N ASN A 207 42.09 -13.49 -16.18
CA ASN A 207 43.08 -13.64 -15.13
C ASN A 207 42.85 -14.88 -14.24
N THR A 208 41.67 -15.50 -14.28
CA THR A 208 41.31 -16.63 -13.42
C THR A 208 41.62 -17.96 -14.12
N PRO A 209 42.58 -18.77 -13.63
CA PRO A 209 43.02 -19.99 -14.29
C PRO A 209 41.87 -20.97 -14.57
N GLY A 210 41.80 -21.48 -15.80
CA GLY A 210 40.80 -22.46 -16.23
C GLY A 210 39.41 -21.89 -16.53
N THR A 211 39.18 -20.58 -16.37
CA THR A 211 37.90 -19.95 -16.77
C THR A 211 37.95 -19.42 -18.20
N VAL A 212 36.77 -19.25 -18.80
CA VAL A 212 36.58 -18.67 -20.13
C VAL A 212 35.54 -17.55 -20.02
N PRO A 213 35.82 -16.33 -20.52
CA PRO A 213 34.87 -15.23 -20.46
C PRO A 213 33.55 -15.60 -21.15
N ASN A 214 32.44 -15.45 -20.43
CA ASN A 214 31.09 -15.73 -20.93
C ASN A 214 30.31 -14.41 -21.05
N VAL A 215 29.72 -14.17 -22.22
CA VAL A 215 29.03 -12.92 -22.55
C VAL A 215 27.72 -12.78 -21.77
N GLN A 216 26.95 -13.86 -21.66
CA GLN A 216 25.67 -13.87 -20.96
C GLN A 216 25.87 -13.64 -19.46
N SER A 217 26.72 -14.42 -18.80
CA SER A 217 26.92 -14.27 -17.35
C SER A 217 27.51 -12.91 -16.96
N ALA A 218 28.34 -12.31 -17.83
CA ALA A 218 28.86 -10.96 -17.60
C ALA A 218 27.77 -9.89 -17.77
N TRP A 219 26.83 -10.08 -18.71
CA TRP A 219 25.70 -9.21 -18.92
C TRP A 219 24.66 -9.33 -17.79
N ASP A 220 24.32 -10.56 -17.38
CA ASP A 220 23.42 -10.84 -16.25
C ASP A 220 23.97 -10.23 -14.95
N THR A 221 25.29 -10.35 -14.73
CA THR A 221 25.99 -9.71 -13.59
C THR A 221 25.86 -8.18 -13.66
N PHE A 222 26.03 -7.58 -14.84
CA PHE A 222 25.86 -6.14 -15.01
C PHE A 222 24.41 -5.69 -14.73
N ILE A 223 23.41 -6.39 -15.29
CA ILE A 223 21.98 -6.12 -15.00
C ILE A 223 21.73 -6.20 -13.50
N GLN A 224 22.13 -7.29 -12.85
CA GLN A 224 21.92 -7.50 -11.42
C GLN A 224 22.52 -6.36 -10.59
N THR A 225 23.78 -5.96 -10.86
CA THR A 225 24.42 -4.86 -10.15
C THR A 225 23.72 -3.52 -10.40
N LYS A 226 23.51 -3.15 -11.67
CA LYS A 226 22.90 -1.85 -12.04
C LYS A 226 21.48 -1.73 -11.49
N CYS A 227 20.64 -2.74 -11.69
CA CYS A 227 19.25 -2.70 -11.25
C CYS A 227 19.13 -2.71 -9.72
N THR A 228 19.98 -3.44 -8.98
CA THR A 228 20.01 -3.35 -7.51
C THR A 228 20.41 -1.96 -7.02
N GLU A 229 21.46 -1.35 -7.59
CA GLU A 229 21.91 -0.01 -7.20
C GLU A 229 20.83 1.06 -7.47
N VAL A 230 20.19 1.00 -8.63
CA VAL A 230 19.11 1.93 -9.03
C VAL A 230 17.84 1.70 -8.23
N MET A 231 17.45 0.45 -7.94
CA MET A 231 16.31 0.13 -7.07
C MET A 231 16.50 0.74 -5.67
N GLU A 232 17.69 0.57 -5.08
CA GLU A 232 18.00 1.15 -3.77
C GLU A 232 18.08 2.68 -3.80
N ALA A 233 18.47 3.30 -4.93
CA ALA A 233 18.39 4.74 -5.11
C ALA A 233 16.93 5.24 -5.21
N ALA A 234 16.10 4.59 -6.02
CA ALA A 234 14.68 4.90 -6.18
C ALA A 234 13.91 4.73 -4.85
N LYS A 235 14.18 3.66 -4.10
CA LYS A 235 13.66 3.42 -2.74
C LYS A 235 14.04 4.52 -1.75
N ARG A 236 15.26 5.06 -1.83
CA ARG A 236 15.69 6.22 -1.02
C ARG A 236 14.97 7.50 -1.44
N LEU A 237 14.75 7.72 -2.74
CA LEU A 237 13.94 8.84 -3.23
C LEU A 237 12.49 8.71 -2.72
N TYR A 238 11.84 7.58 -2.94
CA TYR A 238 10.48 7.31 -2.47
C TYR A 238 10.31 7.64 -0.98
N LYS A 239 11.19 7.12 -0.12
CA LYS A 239 11.14 7.39 1.33
C LYS A 239 11.31 8.87 1.67
N LYS A 240 12.21 9.57 0.97
CA LYS A 240 12.42 11.02 1.13
C LYS A 240 11.17 11.80 0.72
N GLU A 241 10.64 11.53 -0.47
CA GLU A 241 9.48 12.25 -0.99
C GLU A 241 8.23 11.96 -0.15
N MET A 242 7.96 10.71 0.20
CA MET A 242 6.85 10.36 1.10
C MET A 242 6.95 11.07 2.45
N THR A 243 8.14 11.11 3.07
CA THR A 243 8.35 11.82 4.34
C THR A 243 8.11 13.32 4.20
N SER A 244 8.69 13.96 3.18
CA SER A 244 8.50 15.39 2.89
C SER A 244 7.03 15.73 2.59
N ARG A 245 6.36 14.90 1.78
CA ARG A 245 4.96 15.06 1.41
C ARG A 245 4.01 14.88 2.60
N MET A 246 4.40 14.16 3.64
CA MET A 246 3.58 13.90 4.85
C MET A 246 3.98 14.73 6.07
N GLU A 247 5.04 15.55 5.99
CA GLU A 247 5.54 16.37 7.10
C GLU A 247 4.44 17.30 7.65
N GLY A 248 4.18 17.19 8.96
CA GLY A 248 3.18 18.01 9.66
C GLY A 248 1.72 17.77 9.29
N LYS A 249 1.40 16.78 8.44
CA LYS A 249 0.03 16.52 7.98
C LYS A 249 -0.76 15.55 8.86
N LEU A 250 -0.10 14.68 9.61
CA LEU A 250 -0.79 13.67 10.42
C LEU A 250 -1.42 14.24 11.71
N PRO A 251 -2.64 13.80 12.10
CA PRO A 251 -3.50 12.88 11.35
C PRO A 251 -4.27 13.60 10.23
N CYS A 252 -4.47 12.90 9.11
CA CYS A 252 -5.23 13.37 7.95
C CYS A 252 -6.15 12.29 7.40
N ASP A 253 -6.93 12.63 6.38
CA ASP A 253 -7.66 11.63 5.60
C ASP A 253 -6.67 10.62 4.96
N ASN A 254 -7.07 9.35 4.89
CA ASN A 254 -6.30 8.29 4.27
C ASN A 254 -6.06 8.56 2.77
N ASP A 255 -6.96 9.28 2.09
CA ASP A 255 -6.78 9.67 0.69
C ASP A 255 -5.58 10.63 0.48
N VAL A 256 -5.24 11.45 1.48
CA VAL A 256 -4.04 12.31 1.42
C VAL A 256 -2.76 11.48 1.42
N ILE A 257 -2.75 10.38 2.19
CA ILE A 257 -1.63 9.44 2.26
C ILE A 257 -1.51 8.64 0.96
N ARG A 258 -2.64 8.17 0.41
CA ARG A 258 -2.68 7.47 -0.88
C ARG A 258 -2.16 8.35 -2.02
N GLN A 259 -2.57 9.61 -2.10
CA GLN A 259 -2.07 10.54 -3.13
C GLN A 259 -0.57 10.81 -2.95
N ALA A 260 -0.10 11.02 -1.72
CA ALA A 260 1.32 11.22 -1.44
C ALA A 260 2.18 10.00 -1.84
N HIS A 261 1.67 8.79 -1.63
CA HIS A 261 2.29 7.54 -2.08
C HIS A 261 2.35 7.45 -3.62
N LEU A 262 1.22 7.68 -4.32
CA LEU A 262 1.16 7.60 -5.78
C LEU A 262 2.17 8.55 -6.44
N ASP A 263 2.19 9.81 -6.02
CA ASP A 263 3.12 10.79 -6.57
C ASP A 263 4.60 10.43 -6.27
N ALA A 264 4.92 10.01 -5.03
CA ALA A 264 6.28 9.64 -4.64
C ALA A 264 6.76 8.36 -5.34
N LEU A 265 5.83 7.46 -5.67
CA LEU A 265 6.11 6.26 -6.46
C LEU A 265 6.38 6.62 -7.92
N ASP A 266 5.63 7.54 -8.52
CA ASP A 266 5.88 8.02 -9.90
C ASP A 266 7.23 8.73 -10.03
N ASP A 267 7.59 9.61 -9.08
CA ASP A 267 8.92 10.22 -8.98
C ASP A 267 10.05 9.16 -9.01
N SER A 268 9.83 8.06 -8.28
CA SER A 268 10.80 6.98 -8.08
C SER A 268 10.88 6.01 -9.26
N LEU A 269 9.74 5.70 -9.89
CA LEU A 269 9.67 4.91 -11.12
C LEU A 269 10.29 5.69 -12.30
N THR A 270 10.09 7.01 -12.35
CA THR A 270 10.71 7.89 -13.36
C THR A 270 12.23 7.96 -13.22
N MET A 271 12.76 8.06 -12.00
CA MET A 271 14.20 7.88 -11.75
C MET A 271 14.67 6.51 -12.24
N PHE A 272 14.00 5.43 -11.82
CA PHE A 272 14.41 4.07 -12.12
C PHE A 272 14.49 3.84 -13.64
N ARG A 273 13.41 4.18 -14.38
CA ARG A 273 13.32 4.05 -15.84
C ARG A 273 14.41 4.84 -16.57
N THR A 274 14.79 6.01 -16.04
CA THR A 274 15.84 6.87 -16.63
C THR A 274 17.21 6.24 -16.47
N GLU A 275 17.53 5.70 -15.29
CA GLU A 275 18.83 5.07 -15.01
C GLU A 275 18.99 3.65 -15.60
N THR A 276 17.89 2.95 -15.89
CA THR A 276 17.90 1.63 -16.57
C THR A 276 17.66 1.72 -18.08
N TYR A 277 17.77 2.91 -18.69
CA TYR A 277 17.58 3.09 -20.13
C TYR A 277 18.51 2.19 -20.96
N GLY A 278 17.92 1.46 -21.92
CA GLY A 278 18.62 0.49 -22.78
C GLY A 278 18.57 -0.96 -22.31
N LEU A 279 18.00 -1.24 -21.13
CA LEU A 279 17.61 -2.58 -20.69
C LEU A 279 16.17 -2.90 -21.11
N SER A 280 15.86 -4.19 -21.26
CA SER A 280 14.52 -4.67 -21.58
C SER A 280 13.60 -4.61 -20.36
N ALA A 281 12.28 -4.55 -20.59
CA ALA A 281 11.28 -4.59 -19.53
C ALA A 281 11.41 -5.84 -18.66
N HIS A 282 11.67 -7.00 -19.28
CA HIS A 282 11.84 -8.28 -18.58
C HIS A 282 13.06 -8.28 -17.64
N SER A 283 14.20 -7.74 -18.07
CA SER A 283 15.42 -7.66 -17.26
C SER A 283 15.29 -6.75 -16.03
N VAL A 284 14.30 -5.85 -15.98
CA VAL A 284 14.05 -4.96 -14.85
C VAL A 284 12.81 -5.31 -14.02
N GLU A 285 11.93 -6.17 -14.52
CA GLU A 285 10.61 -6.51 -13.96
C GLU A 285 10.66 -6.86 -12.47
N ASN A 286 11.53 -7.81 -12.09
CA ASN A 286 11.66 -8.26 -10.69
C ASN A 286 12.09 -7.14 -9.72
N PHE A 287 12.85 -6.15 -10.20
CA PHE A 287 13.29 -5.00 -9.39
C PHE A 287 12.19 -3.95 -9.25
N LEU A 288 11.38 -3.75 -10.29
CA LEU A 288 10.19 -2.87 -10.23
C LEU A 288 9.14 -3.42 -9.28
N ASN A 289 8.91 -4.74 -9.29
CA ASN A 289 8.01 -5.42 -8.36
C ASN A 289 8.49 -5.24 -6.90
N GLN A 290 9.77 -5.52 -6.63
CA GLN A 290 10.37 -5.31 -5.30
C GLN A 290 10.36 -3.84 -4.83
N LEU A 291 10.55 -2.88 -5.74
CA LEU A 291 10.44 -1.45 -5.43
C LEU A 291 9.02 -1.07 -5.01
N THR A 292 8.02 -1.60 -5.73
CA THR A 292 6.59 -1.33 -5.49
C THR A 292 6.11 -1.96 -4.18
N GLU A 293 6.49 -3.21 -3.90
CA GLU A 293 6.23 -3.89 -2.63
C GLU A 293 6.78 -3.09 -1.44
N GLN A 294 8.05 -2.67 -1.49
CA GLN A 294 8.68 -1.89 -0.43
C GLN A 294 8.14 -0.46 -0.31
N ALA A 295 7.56 0.11 -1.38
CA ALA A 295 6.83 1.37 -1.32
C ALA A 295 5.49 1.22 -0.59
N ASN A 296 4.78 0.10 -0.83
CA ASN A 296 3.54 -0.25 -0.16
C ASN A 296 3.74 -0.48 1.35
N ASP A 297 4.81 -1.19 1.75
CA ASP A 297 5.17 -1.37 3.18
C ASP A 297 5.31 -0.03 3.92
N VAL A 298 5.98 0.92 3.29
CA VAL A 298 6.17 2.27 3.86
C VAL A 298 4.85 3.04 3.91
N MET A 299 4.00 2.94 2.88
CA MET A 299 2.66 3.53 2.92
C MET A 299 1.81 2.92 4.06
N ALA A 300 1.87 1.60 4.26
CA ALA A 300 1.17 0.92 5.35
C ALA A 300 1.63 1.45 6.72
N GLY A 301 2.94 1.71 6.89
CA GLY A 301 3.47 2.38 8.09
C GLY A 301 2.88 3.78 8.33
N PHE A 302 2.72 4.59 7.28
CA PHE A 302 2.06 5.91 7.39
C PHE A 302 0.55 5.78 7.72
N LEU A 303 -0.14 4.79 7.16
CA LEU A 303 -1.56 4.54 7.44
C LEU A 303 -1.80 4.10 8.89
N GLU A 304 -0.96 3.22 9.45
CA GLU A 304 -1.11 2.75 10.83
C GLU A 304 -0.78 3.86 11.86
N GLU A 305 0.26 4.68 11.62
CA GLU A 305 0.52 5.86 12.46
C GLU A 305 -0.61 6.89 12.36
N ASN A 306 -1.14 7.13 11.15
CA ASN A 306 -2.29 8.01 10.94
C ASN A 306 -3.52 7.53 11.72
N LYS A 307 -3.81 6.24 11.67
CA LYS A 307 -4.88 5.61 12.45
C LYS A 307 -4.66 5.81 13.94
N HIS A 308 -3.47 5.49 14.47
CA HIS A 308 -3.19 5.64 15.91
C HIS A 308 -3.35 7.09 16.40
N LEU A 309 -2.84 8.07 15.63
CA LEU A 309 -3.01 9.49 15.94
C LEU A 309 -4.48 9.94 15.84
N THR A 310 -5.22 9.43 14.85
CA THR A 310 -6.66 9.68 14.70
C THR A 310 -7.45 9.13 15.89
N GLU A 311 -7.21 7.88 16.28
CA GLU A 311 -7.86 7.23 17.43
C GLU A 311 -7.67 8.06 18.70
N LYS A 312 -6.42 8.41 19.01
CA LYS A 312 -6.05 9.18 20.20
C LYS A 312 -6.71 10.56 20.26
N LEU A 313 -6.71 11.30 19.15
CA LEU A 313 -7.33 12.63 19.07
C LEU A 313 -8.86 12.57 19.14
N CYS A 314 -9.47 11.58 18.48
CA CYS A 314 -10.91 11.39 18.52
C CYS A 314 -11.40 10.93 19.90
N GLN A 315 -10.70 10.01 20.56
CA GLN A 315 -11.05 9.56 21.91
C GLN A 315 -11.05 10.73 22.91
N HIS A 316 -10.02 11.59 22.85
CA HIS A 316 -9.97 12.80 23.69
C HIS A 316 -11.10 13.77 23.37
N LEU A 317 -11.39 14.00 22.09
CA LEU A 317 -12.45 14.90 21.65
C LEU A 317 -13.84 14.44 22.14
N VAL A 318 -14.17 13.15 22.07
CA VAL A 318 -15.49 12.67 22.51
C VAL A 318 -15.67 12.83 24.03
N VAL A 319 -14.63 12.59 24.82
CA VAL A 319 -14.66 12.83 26.28
C VAL A 319 -14.85 14.31 26.59
N GLU A 320 -14.08 15.21 25.95
CA GLU A 320 -14.21 16.67 26.09
C GLU A 320 -15.64 17.15 25.73
N LEU A 321 -16.25 16.58 24.70
CA LEU A 321 -17.62 16.91 24.30
C LEU A 321 -18.67 16.39 25.31
N LYS A 322 -18.49 15.21 25.91
CA LYS A 322 -19.34 14.77 27.03
C LYS A 322 -19.24 15.71 28.23
N GLU A 323 -18.02 16.01 28.67
CA GLU A 323 -17.74 16.86 29.83
C GLU A 323 -18.28 18.29 29.66
N SER A 324 -18.22 18.83 28.43
CA SER A 324 -18.66 20.20 28.14
C SER A 324 -20.15 20.34 27.80
N LYS A 325 -20.79 19.32 27.21
CA LYS A 325 -22.19 19.41 26.73
C LYS A 325 -23.19 18.64 27.58
N LEU A 326 -22.86 17.42 27.99
CA LEU A 326 -23.80 16.50 28.63
C LEU A 326 -23.70 16.54 30.16
N ASP A 327 -22.49 16.51 30.71
CA ASP A 327 -22.29 16.46 32.17
C ASP A 327 -22.90 17.65 32.93
N PRO A 328 -22.91 18.91 32.42
CA PRO A 328 -23.63 20.01 33.05
C PRO A 328 -25.15 19.82 33.07
N VAL A 329 -25.71 19.15 32.05
CA VAL A 329 -27.14 18.85 31.95
C VAL A 329 -27.52 17.71 32.90
N LEU A 330 -26.72 16.65 32.96
CA LEU A 330 -26.89 15.55 33.92
C LEU A 330 -26.70 16.03 35.38
N ALA A 331 -25.79 16.97 35.63
CA ALA A 331 -25.65 17.60 36.95
C ALA A 331 -26.88 18.42 37.35
N ARG A 332 -27.52 19.14 36.42
CA ARG A 332 -28.80 19.83 36.65
C ARG A 332 -29.95 18.84 36.89
N LEU A 333 -30.02 17.75 36.13
CA LEU A 333 -31.03 16.69 36.29
C LEU A 333 -30.97 16.04 37.68
N ARG A 334 -29.76 15.71 38.15
CA ARG A 334 -29.50 15.19 39.51
C ARG A 334 -29.69 16.23 40.63
N GLY A 335 -29.78 17.51 40.30
CA GLY A 335 -29.84 18.63 41.25
C GLY A 335 -31.26 19.01 41.70
N PRO A 336 -31.40 19.92 42.68
CA PRO A 336 -32.71 20.35 43.19
C PRO A 336 -33.58 21.08 42.14
N GLN A 337 -33.00 21.52 41.02
CA GLN A 337 -33.71 22.12 39.88
C GLN A 337 -34.03 21.12 38.75
N GLY A 338 -33.77 19.82 38.91
CA GLY A 338 -34.02 18.81 37.87
C GLY A 338 -35.47 18.79 37.35
N HIS A 339 -36.44 19.11 38.22
CA HIS A 339 -37.86 19.26 37.89
C HIS A 339 -38.20 20.42 36.92
N GLN A 340 -37.23 21.30 36.62
CA GLN A 340 -37.35 22.42 35.68
C GLN A 340 -36.68 22.12 34.34
N LEU A 341 -35.88 21.05 34.27
CA LEU A 341 -35.20 20.62 33.06
C LEU A 341 -36.22 19.99 32.09
N LYS A 342 -36.05 20.26 30.81
CA LYS A 342 -36.84 19.63 29.75
C LYS A 342 -36.12 18.43 29.15
N PHE A 343 -36.87 17.40 28.78
CA PHE A 343 -36.33 16.26 28.05
C PHE A 343 -35.67 16.71 26.73
N ALA A 344 -36.25 17.70 26.06
CA ALA A 344 -35.66 18.33 24.88
C ALA A 344 -34.27 18.98 25.09
N GLU A 345 -33.93 19.45 26.30
CA GLU A 345 -32.58 19.98 26.61
C GLU A 345 -31.52 18.87 26.59
N ILE A 346 -31.88 17.66 27.01
CA ILE A 346 -31.00 16.49 27.07
C ILE A 346 -30.74 15.97 25.66
N ILE A 347 -31.80 15.83 24.88
CA ILE A 347 -31.77 15.45 23.46
C ILE A 347 -30.90 16.43 22.66
N ALA A 348 -31.04 17.74 22.92
CA ALA A 348 -30.19 18.77 22.31
C ALA A 348 -28.72 18.65 22.72
N ALA A 349 -28.41 18.24 23.95
CA ALA A 349 -27.02 18.02 24.39
C ALA A 349 -26.35 16.85 23.65
N PHE A 350 -27.05 15.72 23.45
CA PHE A 350 -26.54 14.60 22.65
C PHE A 350 -26.36 15.00 21.17
N SER A 351 -27.34 15.68 20.57
CA SER A 351 -27.22 16.19 19.19
C SER A 351 -26.08 17.21 19.03
N ALA A 352 -25.80 18.02 20.06
CA ALA A 352 -24.67 18.95 20.06
C ALA A 352 -23.32 18.22 20.12
N ILE A 353 -23.20 17.12 20.89
CA ILE A 353 -21.99 16.28 20.90
C ILE A 353 -21.75 15.71 19.50
N GLU A 354 -22.78 15.14 18.87
CA GLU A 354 -22.66 14.55 17.53
C GLU A 354 -22.28 15.59 16.46
N GLN A 355 -22.98 16.73 16.42
CA GLN A 355 -22.71 17.79 15.44
C GLN A 355 -21.32 18.41 15.64
N GLU A 356 -20.93 18.66 16.88
CA GLU A 356 -19.62 19.24 17.19
C GLU A 356 -18.49 18.22 16.98
N TYR A 357 -18.71 16.93 17.24
CA TYR A 357 -17.77 15.88 16.86
C TYR A 357 -17.59 15.79 15.34
N ARG A 358 -18.68 15.69 14.56
CA ARG A 358 -18.65 15.63 13.08
C ARG A 358 -17.90 16.82 12.45
N THR A 359 -17.82 17.96 13.13
CA THR A 359 -17.14 19.18 12.64
C THR A 359 -15.73 19.39 13.20
N ARG A 360 -15.40 18.84 14.38
CA ARG A 360 -14.08 18.97 15.02
C ARG A 360 -13.17 17.76 14.84
N ALA A 361 -13.70 16.56 14.55
CA ALA A 361 -12.91 15.36 14.34
C ALA A 361 -11.94 15.53 13.15
N ARG A 362 -10.73 14.98 13.28
CA ARG A 362 -9.66 15.08 12.28
C ARG A 362 -8.89 13.78 12.21
N GLY A 363 -8.54 13.39 10.98
CA GLY A 363 -7.79 12.17 10.70
C GLY A 363 -8.51 11.28 9.70
N ALA A 364 -8.21 9.99 9.75
CA ALA A 364 -8.83 8.97 8.92
C ALA A 364 -10.35 8.91 9.17
N LYS A 365 -11.18 9.16 8.14
CA LYS A 365 -12.64 9.28 8.28
C LYS A 365 -13.29 8.03 8.88
N ASP A 366 -12.87 6.86 8.42
CA ASP A 366 -13.26 5.53 8.89
C ASP A 366 -12.93 5.32 10.38
N VAL A 367 -11.76 5.79 10.81
CA VAL A 367 -11.31 5.72 12.20
C VAL A 367 -12.08 6.72 13.09
N CYS A 368 -12.30 7.95 12.63
CA CYS A 368 -13.15 8.94 13.30
C CYS A 368 -14.56 8.40 13.54
N ALA A 369 -15.14 7.78 12.50
CA ALA A 369 -16.44 7.12 12.55
C ALA A 369 -16.46 5.99 13.61
N SER A 370 -15.50 5.07 13.51
CA SER A 370 -15.34 3.93 14.43
C SER A 370 -15.19 4.35 15.90
N VAL A 371 -14.40 5.39 16.20
CA VAL A 371 -14.21 5.89 17.58
C VAL A 371 -15.50 6.48 18.15
N PHE A 372 -16.25 7.25 17.36
CA PHE A 372 -17.52 7.82 17.82
C PHE A 372 -18.57 6.71 18.07
N PHE A 373 -18.67 5.76 17.13
CA PHE A 373 -19.55 4.60 17.27
C PHE A 373 -19.19 3.76 18.50
N ALA A 374 -17.91 3.47 18.74
CA ALA A 374 -17.47 2.76 19.94
C ALA A 374 -17.83 3.48 21.25
N TYR A 375 -18.08 4.80 21.21
CA TYR A 375 -18.52 5.59 22.36
C TYR A 375 -20.04 5.64 22.56
N HIS A 376 -20.86 5.39 21.52
CA HIS A 376 -22.32 5.40 21.63
C HIS A 376 -22.88 4.55 22.80
N PRO A 377 -22.39 3.32 23.06
CA PRO A 377 -22.84 2.53 24.20
C PRO A 377 -22.58 3.18 25.57
N HIS A 378 -21.54 4.01 25.70
CA HIS A 378 -21.26 4.75 26.93
C HIS A 378 -22.28 5.89 27.14
N LEU A 379 -22.64 6.60 26.07
CA LEU A 379 -23.69 7.63 26.08
C LEU A 379 -25.07 7.02 26.39
N GLN A 380 -25.39 5.88 25.78
CA GLN A 380 -26.64 5.16 26.05
C GLN A 380 -26.72 4.68 27.50
N LYS A 381 -25.63 4.14 28.06
CA LYS A 381 -25.57 3.70 29.46
C LYS A 381 -25.75 4.85 30.46
N GLU A 382 -25.27 6.06 30.16
CA GLU A 382 -25.58 7.26 30.96
C GLU A 382 -27.08 7.62 30.90
N MET A 383 -27.74 7.48 29.74
CA MET A 383 -29.21 7.67 29.66
C MET A 383 -29.97 6.61 30.48
N GLU A 384 -29.57 5.34 30.39
CA GLU A 384 -30.18 4.23 31.14
C GLU A 384 -30.04 4.41 32.66
N GLN A 385 -28.90 4.92 33.13
CA GLN A 385 -28.68 5.25 34.55
C GLN A 385 -29.58 6.38 35.07
N HIS A 386 -30.07 7.24 34.18
CA HIS A 386 -30.93 8.37 34.50
C HIS A 386 -32.41 8.15 34.15
N MET A 387 -32.78 6.96 33.65
CA MET A 387 -34.07 6.69 33.01
C MET A 387 -35.30 6.97 33.89
N GLU A 388 -35.28 6.60 35.18
CA GLU A 388 -36.38 6.94 36.13
C GLU A 388 -36.59 8.46 36.27
N GLN A 389 -35.51 9.24 36.20
CA GLN A 389 -35.54 10.70 36.32
C GLN A 389 -35.99 11.35 35.00
N LEU A 390 -35.67 10.72 33.86
CA LEU A 390 -36.13 11.12 32.53
C LEU A 390 -37.65 10.92 32.38
N GLN A 391 -38.18 9.77 32.82
CA GLN A 391 -39.63 9.49 32.78
C GLN A 391 -40.45 10.42 33.69
N ALA A 392 -39.85 11.00 34.73
CA ALA A 392 -40.49 11.98 35.59
C ALA A 392 -40.60 13.39 34.96
N LEU A 393 -39.98 13.63 33.79
CA LEU A 393 -40.06 14.92 33.09
C LEU A 393 -41.40 15.05 32.36
N LYS A 394 -42.01 16.25 32.44
CA LYS A 394 -43.33 16.52 31.86
C LYS A 394 -43.40 16.46 30.33
N ASP A 395 -42.25 16.51 29.65
CA ASP A 395 -42.10 16.48 28.19
C ASP A 395 -41.32 15.24 27.71
N TYR A 396 -41.25 14.19 28.52
CA TYR A 396 -40.68 12.89 28.11
C TYR A 396 -41.43 12.32 26.90
N ASP A 397 -40.70 11.94 25.86
CA ASP A 397 -41.24 11.39 24.61
C ASP A 397 -40.50 10.08 24.25
N GLU A 398 -41.21 8.97 24.42
CA GLU A 398 -40.73 7.60 24.17
C GLU A 398 -40.51 7.31 22.67
N ARG A 399 -41.18 8.03 21.76
CA ARG A 399 -40.88 7.92 20.33
C ARG A 399 -39.56 8.60 19.98
N LEU A 400 -39.24 9.71 20.65
CA LEU A 400 -38.04 10.47 20.36
C LEU A 400 -36.77 9.73 20.80
N THR A 401 -36.83 8.96 21.89
CA THR A 401 -35.76 8.02 22.28
C THR A 401 -35.61 6.88 21.28
N GLN A 402 -36.72 6.33 20.77
CA GLN A 402 -36.70 5.27 19.76
C GLN A 402 -36.09 5.75 18.42
N GLU A 403 -36.52 6.92 17.90
CA GLU A 403 -35.96 7.49 16.68
C GLU A 403 -34.45 7.81 16.78
N GLN A 404 -33.94 8.16 17.97
CA GLN A 404 -32.50 8.35 18.18
C GLN A 404 -31.73 7.04 18.18
N ALA A 405 -32.25 5.99 18.81
CA ALA A 405 -31.66 4.66 18.79
C ALA A 405 -31.63 4.07 17.36
N GLU A 406 -32.71 4.25 16.60
CA GLU A 406 -32.80 3.83 15.19
C GLU A 406 -31.85 4.60 14.27
N LYS A 407 -31.71 5.92 14.45
CA LYS A 407 -30.72 6.72 13.71
C LYS A 407 -29.29 6.28 13.99
N ALA A 408 -28.95 6.01 15.26
CA ALA A 408 -27.63 5.52 15.63
C ALA A 408 -27.33 4.15 14.98
N ALA A 409 -28.33 3.25 14.91
CA ALA A 409 -28.20 1.96 14.23
C ALA A 409 -28.09 2.08 12.70
N MET A 410 -28.82 3.01 12.07
CA MET A 410 -28.69 3.27 10.63
C MET A 410 -27.34 3.89 10.25
N GLU A 411 -26.77 4.74 11.10
CA GLU A 411 -25.47 5.36 10.86
C GLU A 411 -24.32 4.33 10.96
N ASP A 412 -24.38 3.34 11.87
CA ASP A 412 -23.46 2.17 11.90
C ASP A 412 -23.49 1.38 10.58
N HIS A 413 -24.70 1.05 10.11
CA HIS A 413 -24.85 0.27 8.88
C HIS A 413 -24.33 1.04 7.66
N ARG A 414 -24.57 2.36 7.59
CA ARG A 414 -24.07 3.23 6.52
C ARG A 414 -22.55 3.32 6.51
N GLN A 415 -21.92 3.53 7.67
CA GLN A 415 -20.46 3.67 7.77
C GLN A 415 -19.73 2.36 7.47
N ARG A 416 -20.30 1.21 7.87
CA ARG A 416 -19.79 -0.12 7.46
C ARG A 416 -19.84 -0.35 5.94
N LEU A 417 -20.87 0.17 5.26
CA LEU A 417 -21.00 0.08 3.81
C LEU A 417 -20.06 1.04 3.06
N GLU A 418 -19.91 2.29 3.52
CA GLU A 418 -18.99 3.26 2.91
C GLU A 418 -17.51 2.88 3.08
N VAL A 419 -17.12 2.23 4.18
CA VAL A 419 -15.72 1.84 4.44
C VAL A 419 -15.32 0.51 3.78
N CYS A 420 -16.26 -0.40 3.57
CA CYS A 420 -15.99 -1.68 2.88
C CYS A 420 -16.02 -1.53 1.34
N GLY A 421 -16.63 -0.46 0.82
CA GLY A 421 -16.69 -0.15 -0.61
C GLY A 421 -15.45 0.60 -1.12
N VAL A 422 -14.83 0.07 -2.19
CA VAL A 422 -13.94 0.82 -3.10
C VAL A 422 -12.58 1.26 -2.50
N GLY A 423 -11.71 0.30 -2.15
CA GLY A 423 -10.31 0.58 -1.77
C GLY A 423 -9.22 -0.22 -2.51
N LEU A 424 -9.47 -1.51 -2.80
CA LEU A 424 -8.42 -2.44 -3.23
C LEU A 424 -8.48 -2.87 -4.71
N GLY A 425 -9.62 -2.72 -5.38
CA GLY A 425 -9.78 -3.13 -6.79
C GLY A 425 -9.47 -2.05 -7.83
N VAL A 426 -9.57 -0.77 -7.45
CA VAL A 426 -9.45 0.35 -8.39
C VAL A 426 -7.99 0.71 -8.67
N THR A 427 -7.10 0.56 -7.69
CA THR A 427 -5.67 0.89 -7.80
C THR A 427 -4.94 0.00 -8.81
N GLN A 428 -5.25 -1.29 -8.85
CA GLN A 428 -4.64 -2.22 -9.79
C GLN A 428 -5.16 -1.98 -11.23
N GLU A 429 -6.47 -1.84 -11.43
CA GLU A 429 -7.05 -1.55 -12.76
C GLU A 429 -6.59 -0.17 -13.30
N GLN A 430 -6.34 0.81 -12.42
CA GLN A 430 -5.78 2.12 -12.82
C GLN A 430 -4.28 2.05 -13.15
N ALA A 431 -3.49 1.32 -12.38
CA ALA A 431 -2.06 1.11 -12.67
C ALA A 431 -1.85 0.34 -13.99
N GLU A 432 -2.66 -0.70 -14.23
CA GLU A 432 -2.61 -1.50 -15.47
C GLU A 432 -3.09 -0.68 -16.68
N LYS A 433 -4.13 0.16 -16.54
CA LYS A 433 -4.55 1.10 -17.60
C LYS A 433 -3.50 2.18 -17.88
N ALA A 434 -2.86 2.74 -16.85
CA ALA A 434 -1.78 3.70 -17.02
C ALA A 434 -0.56 3.08 -17.73
N ALA A 435 -0.21 1.83 -17.40
CA ALA A 435 0.84 1.07 -18.09
C ALA A 435 0.48 0.76 -19.55
N MET A 436 -0.77 0.41 -19.84
CA MET A 436 -1.26 0.20 -21.21
C MET A 436 -1.29 1.49 -22.03
N GLU A 437 -1.69 2.63 -21.45
CA GLU A 437 -1.75 3.92 -22.16
C GLU A 437 -0.32 4.48 -22.41
N ASP A 438 0.63 4.32 -21.48
CA ASP A 438 2.06 4.62 -21.69
C ASP A 438 2.66 3.73 -22.80
N HIS A 439 2.36 2.43 -22.81
CA HIS A 439 2.79 1.53 -23.88
C HIS A 439 2.20 1.92 -25.25
N ARG A 440 0.92 2.33 -25.29
CA ARG A 440 0.25 2.83 -26.49
C ARG A 440 0.88 4.14 -27.01
N GLN A 441 1.19 5.08 -26.13
CA GLN A 441 1.83 6.35 -26.50
C GLN A 441 3.26 6.14 -27.01
N ARG A 442 4.00 5.15 -26.49
CA ARG A 442 5.33 4.77 -27.03
C ARG A 442 5.26 4.26 -28.47
N LEU A 443 4.19 3.58 -28.86
CA LEU A 443 3.97 3.14 -30.24
C LEU A 443 3.63 4.30 -31.19
N GLU A 444 2.87 5.32 -30.74
CA GLU A 444 2.61 6.53 -31.54
C GLU A 444 3.85 7.44 -31.71
N VAL A 445 4.75 7.47 -30.74
CA VAL A 445 5.99 8.26 -30.81
C VAL A 445 7.08 7.55 -31.65
N CYS A 446 7.07 6.21 -31.72
CA CYS A 446 8.00 5.45 -32.55
C CYS A 446 7.51 5.34 -34.00
N GLY A 447 7.51 6.47 -34.71
CA GLY A 447 7.18 6.56 -36.14
C GLY A 447 8.23 5.92 -37.08
N VAL A 448 8.49 4.63 -36.91
CA VAL A 448 9.36 3.81 -37.76
C VAL A 448 8.53 2.71 -38.39
N GLY A 449 8.34 2.76 -39.71
CA GLY A 449 7.45 1.84 -40.42
C GLY A 449 7.89 0.38 -40.33
N LEU A 450 7.20 -0.40 -39.50
CA LEU A 450 7.33 -1.85 -39.44
C LEU A 450 6.54 -2.51 -40.58
N GLY A 451 7.04 -3.67 -41.04
CA GLY A 451 6.41 -4.41 -42.13
C GLY A 451 5.05 -4.98 -41.72
N VAL A 452 4.08 -4.93 -42.64
CA VAL A 452 2.66 -5.30 -42.46
C VAL A 452 2.45 -6.66 -41.77
N THR A 453 3.37 -7.61 -41.91
CA THR A 453 3.29 -8.94 -41.30
C THR A 453 3.58 -8.99 -39.81
N GLN A 454 4.37 -8.05 -39.27
CA GLN A 454 4.73 -8.02 -37.85
C GLN A 454 3.69 -7.25 -37.03
N GLU A 455 3.20 -6.13 -37.58
CA GLU A 455 2.07 -5.36 -37.04
C GLU A 455 0.79 -6.22 -36.88
N GLN A 456 0.55 -7.16 -37.81
CA GLN A 456 -0.56 -8.10 -37.73
C GLN A 456 -0.40 -9.13 -36.60
N ALA A 457 0.82 -9.61 -36.34
CA ALA A 457 1.11 -10.54 -35.25
C ALA A 457 0.99 -9.85 -33.88
N GLU A 458 1.50 -8.62 -33.77
CA GLU A 458 1.38 -7.80 -32.55
C GLU A 458 -0.08 -7.43 -32.25
N LYS A 459 -0.87 -7.07 -33.28
CA LYS A 459 -2.32 -6.86 -33.12
C LYS A 459 -3.07 -8.12 -32.70
N ALA A 460 -2.74 -9.28 -33.27
CA ALA A 460 -3.35 -10.54 -32.87
C ALA A 460 -3.05 -10.91 -31.41
N ALA A 461 -1.78 -10.79 -30.99
CA ALA A 461 -1.38 -11.03 -29.60
C ALA A 461 -2.03 -10.04 -28.62
N MET A 462 -2.21 -8.78 -29.03
CA MET A 462 -2.88 -7.76 -28.22
C MET A 462 -4.39 -8.01 -28.10
N GLU A 463 -5.07 -8.46 -29.16
CA GLU A 463 -6.49 -8.84 -29.11
C GLU A 463 -6.71 -10.11 -28.24
N GLU A 464 -5.80 -11.09 -28.32
CA GLU A 464 -5.84 -12.31 -27.49
C GLU A 464 -5.61 -11.97 -26.00
N LEU A 465 -4.61 -11.14 -25.67
CA LEU A 465 -4.39 -10.67 -24.30
C LEU A 465 -5.61 -9.90 -23.76
N ARG A 466 -6.21 -9.06 -24.60
CA ARG A 466 -7.42 -8.29 -24.27
C ARG A 466 -8.64 -9.18 -24.03
N GLN A 467 -8.79 -10.27 -24.77
CA GLN A 467 -9.82 -11.29 -24.49
C GLN A 467 -9.59 -11.94 -23.14
N ARG A 468 -8.37 -12.38 -22.82
CA ARG A 468 -8.06 -13.06 -21.55
C ARG A 468 -8.29 -12.14 -20.33
N VAL A 469 -7.88 -10.87 -20.41
CA VAL A 469 -8.18 -9.86 -19.38
C VAL A 469 -9.70 -9.61 -19.25
N GLY A 470 -10.43 -9.60 -20.36
CA GLY A 470 -11.90 -9.49 -20.35
C GLY A 470 -12.60 -10.68 -19.70
N GLU A 471 -12.14 -11.91 -19.99
CA GLU A 471 -12.64 -13.15 -19.38
C GLU A 471 -12.35 -13.19 -17.87
N GLU A 472 -11.14 -12.82 -17.45
CA GLU A 472 -10.74 -12.76 -16.05
C GLU A 472 -11.52 -11.69 -15.27
N LYS A 473 -11.75 -10.51 -15.89
CA LYS A 473 -12.61 -9.47 -15.33
C LYS A 473 -14.06 -9.95 -15.14
N ASN A 474 -14.67 -10.56 -16.16
CA ASN A 474 -16.03 -11.10 -16.07
C ASN A 474 -16.12 -12.16 -14.95
N ARG A 475 -15.10 -13.02 -14.83
CA ARG A 475 -15.03 -14.06 -13.81
C ARG A 475 -14.91 -13.49 -12.39
N LEU A 476 -14.14 -12.41 -12.19
CA LEU A 476 -14.06 -11.68 -10.93
C LEU A 476 -15.36 -10.94 -10.60
N GLU A 477 -16.05 -10.37 -11.60
CA GLU A 477 -17.36 -9.76 -11.43
C GLU A 477 -18.44 -10.80 -11.04
N ASP A 478 -18.41 -12.00 -11.63
CA ASP A 478 -19.31 -13.08 -11.23
C ASP A 478 -19.01 -13.64 -9.83
N GLU A 479 -17.73 -13.83 -9.45
CA GLU A 479 -17.36 -14.18 -8.07
C GLU A 479 -17.83 -13.12 -7.06
N LYS A 480 -17.71 -11.84 -7.41
CA LYS A 480 -18.22 -10.73 -6.60
C LYS A 480 -19.74 -10.82 -6.45
N ARG A 481 -20.48 -11.04 -7.53
CA ARG A 481 -21.95 -11.18 -7.51
C ARG A 481 -22.43 -12.41 -6.74
N VAL A 482 -21.67 -13.51 -6.73
CA VAL A 482 -21.96 -14.68 -5.89
C VAL A 482 -21.79 -14.33 -4.42
N LYS A 483 -20.66 -13.72 -4.04
CA LYS A 483 -20.41 -13.30 -2.64
C LYS A 483 -21.42 -12.26 -2.15
N GLU A 484 -21.83 -11.31 -2.99
CA GLU A 484 -22.89 -10.34 -2.69
C GLU A 484 -24.24 -11.02 -2.39
N ARG A 485 -24.58 -12.10 -3.12
CA ARG A 485 -25.80 -12.89 -2.88
C ARG A 485 -25.72 -13.74 -1.62
N GLU A 486 -24.59 -14.39 -1.35
CA GLU A 486 -24.36 -15.14 -0.11
C GLU A 486 -24.46 -14.22 1.12
N PHE A 487 -23.92 -13.00 1.01
CA PHE A 487 -24.01 -11.99 2.05
C PHE A 487 -25.44 -11.48 2.25
N ALA A 488 -26.21 -11.25 1.18
CA ALA A 488 -27.63 -10.87 1.28
C ALA A 488 -28.47 -11.95 1.99
N LEU A 489 -28.26 -13.24 1.67
CA LEU A 489 -28.90 -14.38 2.35
C LEU A 489 -28.51 -14.48 3.83
N MET A 490 -27.29 -14.06 4.21
CA MET A 490 -26.86 -14.00 5.61
C MET A 490 -27.55 -12.86 6.37
N ILE A 491 -27.81 -11.72 5.72
CA ILE A 491 -28.55 -10.58 6.31
C ILE A 491 -30.01 -10.97 6.57
N GLU A 492 -30.71 -11.49 5.55
CA GLU A 492 -32.12 -11.92 5.65
C GLU A 492 -32.32 -12.89 6.83
N LYS A 493 -31.42 -13.86 6.97
CA LYS A 493 -31.43 -14.81 8.08
C LYS A 493 -31.17 -14.16 9.46
N GLN A 494 -30.28 -13.17 9.55
CA GLN A 494 -30.07 -12.43 10.81
C GLN A 494 -31.28 -11.56 11.18
N GLU A 495 -32.00 -11.02 10.20
CA GLU A 495 -33.24 -10.28 10.44
C GLU A 495 -34.39 -11.19 10.89
N GLU A 496 -34.53 -12.39 10.30
CA GLU A 496 -35.45 -13.43 10.78
C GLU A 496 -35.13 -13.86 12.22
N ASP A 497 -33.87 -14.19 12.52
CA ASP A 497 -33.46 -14.59 13.88
C ASP A 497 -33.68 -13.44 14.89
N LYS A 498 -33.47 -12.18 14.48
CA LYS A 498 -33.75 -10.99 15.31
C LYS A 498 -35.25 -10.82 15.60
N MET A 499 -36.11 -10.88 14.57
CA MET A 499 -37.57 -10.79 14.76
C MET A 499 -38.06 -11.89 15.70
N ARG A 500 -37.59 -13.12 15.49
CA ARG A 500 -37.97 -14.28 16.30
C ARG A 500 -37.54 -14.17 17.76
N LEU A 501 -36.36 -13.60 18.02
CA LEU A 501 -35.90 -13.34 19.39
C LEU A 501 -36.70 -12.22 20.06
N GLN A 502 -37.10 -11.20 19.28
CA GLN A 502 -37.93 -10.09 19.75
C GLN A 502 -39.36 -10.53 20.08
N GLU A 503 -39.98 -11.38 19.26
CA GLU A 503 -41.28 -12.01 19.57
C GLU A 503 -41.22 -12.85 20.86
N GLN A 504 -40.17 -13.67 21.04
CA GLN A 504 -39.97 -14.44 22.28
C GLN A 504 -39.78 -13.55 23.51
N PHE A 505 -39.15 -12.38 23.36
CA PHE A 505 -38.99 -11.42 24.46
C PHE A 505 -40.33 -10.76 24.81
N GLU A 506 -41.10 -10.32 23.81
CA GLU A 506 -42.43 -9.76 24.01
C GLU A 506 -43.41 -10.77 24.64
N GLU A 507 -43.40 -12.03 24.19
CA GLU A 507 -44.25 -13.09 24.74
C GLU A 507 -43.91 -13.36 26.22
N ASN A 508 -42.63 -13.49 26.57
CA ASN A 508 -42.20 -13.62 27.96
C ASN A 508 -42.61 -12.42 28.82
N MET A 509 -42.49 -11.20 28.31
CA MET A 509 -42.92 -9.99 29.01
C MET A 509 -44.44 -9.91 29.19
N ARG A 510 -45.25 -10.40 28.23
CA ARG A 510 -46.71 -10.54 28.41
C ARG A 510 -47.04 -11.57 29.48
N ASN A 511 -46.43 -12.75 29.43
CA ASN A 511 -46.66 -13.83 30.40
C ASN A 511 -46.31 -13.39 31.84
N GLN A 512 -45.22 -12.63 32.02
CA GLN A 512 -44.87 -12.05 33.32
C GLN A 512 -45.88 -10.99 33.81
N ARG A 513 -46.37 -10.11 32.92
CA ARG A 513 -47.41 -9.13 33.27
C ARG A 513 -48.71 -9.83 33.67
N GLU A 514 -49.12 -10.88 32.96
CA GLU A 514 -50.34 -11.64 33.25
C GLU A 514 -50.22 -12.42 34.57
N GLN A 515 -49.07 -13.03 34.86
CA GLN A 515 -48.78 -13.60 36.19
C GLN A 515 -48.88 -12.56 37.31
N MET A 516 -48.35 -11.35 37.10
CA MET A 516 -48.40 -10.28 38.10
C MET A 516 -49.84 -9.78 38.35
N VAL A 517 -50.66 -9.67 37.31
CA VAL A 517 -52.09 -9.33 37.43
C VAL A 517 -52.83 -10.43 38.21
N ASN A 518 -52.69 -11.70 37.80
CA ASN A 518 -53.34 -12.83 38.47
C ASN A 518 -52.95 -12.94 39.96
N MET A 519 -51.69 -12.67 40.30
CA MET A 519 -51.21 -12.64 41.68
C MET A 519 -51.78 -11.44 42.47
N MET A 520 -51.91 -10.27 41.83
CA MET A 520 -52.50 -9.09 42.45
C MET A 520 -54.00 -9.27 42.71
N GLU A 521 -54.73 -9.89 41.77
CA GLU A 521 -56.14 -10.25 41.96
C GLU A 521 -56.32 -11.29 43.06
N ALA A 522 -55.51 -12.36 43.08
CA ALA A 522 -55.55 -13.36 44.13
C ALA A 522 -55.32 -12.77 45.54
N ASN A 523 -54.33 -11.88 45.69
CA ASN A 523 -54.07 -11.17 46.94
C ASN A 523 -55.22 -10.23 47.35
N GLN A 524 -55.85 -9.53 46.40
CA GLN A 524 -57.03 -8.69 46.69
C GLN A 524 -58.23 -9.53 47.13
N GLU A 525 -58.40 -10.72 46.53
CA GLU A 525 -59.48 -11.65 46.85
C GLU A 525 -59.28 -12.31 48.23
N GLU A 526 -58.03 -12.63 48.60
CA GLU A 526 -57.67 -13.09 49.95
C GLU A 526 -57.94 -12.00 51.00
N LEU A 527 -57.49 -10.76 50.74
CA LEU A 527 -57.75 -9.62 51.62
C LEU A 527 -59.25 -9.32 51.80
N ARG A 528 -60.08 -9.56 50.77
CA ARG A 528 -61.54 -9.51 50.88
C ARG A 528 -62.09 -10.59 51.82
N ARG A 529 -61.66 -11.84 51.66
CA ARG A 529 -62.11 -12.97 52.51
C ARG A 529 -61.74 -12.75 53.98
N GLU A 530 -60.52 -12.29 54.28
CA GLU A 530 -60.13 -11.95 55.65
C GLU A 530 -61.04 -10.86 56.23
N ARG A 531 -61.32 -9.80 55.45
CA ARG A 531 -62.18 -8.68 55.87
C ARG A 531 -63.63 -9.10 56.08
N GLU A 532 -64.15 -10.04 55.29
CA GLU A 532 -65.46 -10.65 55.49
C GLU A 532 -65.51 -11.50 56.77
N VAL A 533 -64.48 -12.31 57.03
CA VAL A 533 -64.36 -13.09 58.28
C VAL A 533 -64.34 -12.19 59.51
N ILE A 534 -63.56 -11.10 59.49
CA ILE A 534 -63.53 -10.11 60.57
C ILE A 534 -64.91 -9.45 60.74
N THR A 535 -65.57 -9.10 59.65
CA THR A 535 -66.92 -8.50 59.69
C THR A 535 -67.95 -9.47 60.29
N GLN A 536 -67.86 -10.76 59.96
CA GLN A 536 -68.75 -11.79 60.50
C GLN A 536 -68.45 -12.09 61.98
N GLN A 537 -67.17 -12.07 62.39
CA GLN A 537 -66.78 -12.17 63.81
C GLN A 537 -67.35 -10.99 64.62
N ASN A 538 -67.25 -9.76 64.10
CA ASN A 538 -67.81 -8.57 64.76
C ASN A 538 -69.33 -8.66 64.93
N ARG A 539 -70.08 -9.08 63.90
CA ARG A 539 -71.54 -9.33 64.02
C ARG A 539 -71.88 -10.40 65.05
N ASN A 540 -71.10 -11.47 65.12
CA ASN A 540 -71.29 -12.50 66.14
C ASN A 540 -71.01 -11.94 67.55
N LEU A 541 -70.03 -11.06 67.69
CA LEU A 541 -69.73 -10.36 68.94
C LEU A 541 -70.87 -9.43 69.37
N GLU A 542 -71.43 -8.66 68.44
CA GLU A 542 -72.62 -7.82 68.65
C GLU A 542 -73.82 -8.64 69.11
N ASN A 543 -74.13 -9.76 68.44
CA ASN A 543 -75.20 -10.68 68.85
C ASN A 543 -75.00 -11.26 70.27
N VAL A 544 -73.76 -11.59 70.64
CA VAL A 544 -73.43 -12.07 72.00
C VAL A 544 -73.59 -10.95 73.02
N MET A 545 -73.17 -9.72 72.71
CA MET A 545 -73.37 -8.55 73.57
C MET A 545 -74.86 -8.20 73.75
N GLU A 546 -75.67 -8.32 72.70
CA GLU A 546 -77.14 -8.14 72.74
C GLU A 546 -77.80 -9.19 73.66
N SER A 547 -77.45 -10.47 73.48
CA SER A 547 -77.94 -11.56 74.34
C SER A 547 -77.50 -11.41 75.81
N MET A 548 -76.28 -10.93 76.04
CA MET A 548 -75.77 -10.63 77.38
C MET A 548 -76.49 -9.43 78.02
N ARG A 549 -76.86 -8.42 77.22
CA ARG A 549 -77.69 -7.28 77.65
C ARG A 549 -79.12 -7.74 78.01
N GLU A 550 -79.74 -8.62 77.22
CA GLU A 550 -81.02 -9.23 77.58
C GLU A 550 -80.96 -10.05 78.88
N MET A 551 -79.91 -10.86 79.06
CA MET A 551 -79.74 -11.64 80.29
C MET A 551 -79.53 -10.74 81.52
N MET A 552 -78.82 -9.62 81.38
CA MET A 552 -78.70 -8.64 82.47
C MET A 552 -80.05 -7.97 82.75
N GLY A 553 -80.80 -7.53 81.74
CA GLY A 553 -82.15 -6.98 81.92
C GLY A 553 -83.10 -7.96 82.64
N LYS A 554 -83.06 -9.25 82.29
CA LYS A 554 -83.83 -10.29 82.98
C LYS A 554 -83.41 -10.48 84.45
N ARG A 555 -82.11 -10.36 84.77
CA ARG A 555 -81.63 -10.36 86.17
C ARG A 555 -82.02 -9.09 86.91
N ASP A 556 -82.02 -7.93 86.27
CA ASP A 556 -82.41 -6.66 86.89
C ASP A 556 -83.91 -6.64 87.20
N GLU A 557 -84.75 -7.23 86.34
CA GLU A 557 -86.16 -7.50 86.66
C GLU A 557 -86.31 -8.49 87.84
N GLU A 558 -85.53 -9.57 87.86
CA GLU A 558 -85.60 -10.58 88.92
C GLU A 558 -85.12 -10.01 90.27
N MET A 559 -84.05 -9.23 90.28
CA MET A 559 -83.59 -8.42 91.41
C MET A 559 -84.66 -7.42 91.86
N SER A 560 -85.34 -6.76 90.93
CA SER A 560 -86.43 -5.83 91.23
C SER A 560 -87.60 -6.54 91.92
N ARG A 561 -88.00 -7.73 91.44
CA ARG A 561 -89.03 -8.58 92.08
C ARG A 561 -88.60 -9.10 93.45
N ILE A 562 -87.31 -9.35 93.66
CA ILE A 562 -86.74 -9.70 94.97
C ILE A 562 -86.79 -8.49 95.92
N MET A 563 -86.47 -7.28 95.44
CA MET A 563 -86.62 -6.04 96.21
C MET A 563 -88.09 -5.75 96.56
N GLU A 564 -89.03 -5.91 95.64
CA GLU A 564 -90.47 -5.77 95.92
C GLU A 564 -90.93 -6.76 97.00
N ARG A 565 -90.51 -8.04 96.93
CA ARG A 565 -90.78 -9.02 98.00
C ARG A 565 -90.14 -8.65 99.33
N MET A 566 -88.96 -8.05 99.34
CA MET A 566 -88.35 -7.53 100.58
C MET A 566 -89.15 -6.36 101.15
N VAL A 567 -89.70 -5.48 100.30
CA VAL A 567 -90.60 -4.39 100.71
C VAL A 567 -91.95 -4.93 101.23
N GLU A 568 -92.51 -5.98 100.64
CA GLU A 568 -93.71 -6.66 101.16
C GLU A 568 -93.46 -7.31 102.54
N ILE A 569 -92.27 -7.88 102.76
CA ILE A 569 -91.87 -8.46 104.05
C ILE A 569 -91.67 -7.36 105.10
N ALA A 570 -91.05 -6.23 104.73
CA ALA A 570 -90.82 -5.09 105.63
C ALA A 570 -92.11 -4.38 106.07
N ASN A 571 -93.19 -4.46 105.29
CA ASN A 571 -94.47 -3.81 105.57
C ASN A 571 -95.48 -4.66 106.37
N ARG A 572 -95.08 -5.83 106.91
CA ARG A 572 -95.95 -6.63 107.80
C ARG A 572 -95.94 -6.08 109.24
N PRO A 573 -97.11 -5.83 109.86
CA PRO A 573 -97.16 -5.28 111.22
C PRO A 573 -96.66 -6.28 112.28
N THR A 574 -95.91 -5.77 113.25
CA THR A 574 -95.27 -6.52 114.34
C THR A 574 -96.24 -6.92 115.47
N PRO A 575 -96.27 -8.20 115.89
CA PRO A 575 -96.90 -8.61 117.15
C PRO A 575 -96.05 -8.27 118.39
N PRO A 576 -96.64 -8.20 119.61
CA PRO A 576 -96.00 -7.66 120.81
C PRO A 576 -95.11 -8.66 121.61
N PRO A 577 -94.23 -8.16 122.51
CA PRO A 577 -93.47 -8.96 123.51
C PRO A 577 -94.35 -9.33 124.73
N PRO A 578 -93.87 -9.99 125.82
CA PRO A 578 -92.52 -10.47 126.19
C PRO A 578 -92.51 -12.01 126.46
N LYS A 579 -91.61 -12.72 127.16
CA LYS A 579 -90.59 -12.47 128.23
C LYS A 579 -89.50 -13.56 128.19
N GLY A 580 -88.30 -13.32 128.76
CA GLY A 580 -87.38 -14.40 129.17
C GLY A 580 -85.88 -14.04 129.14
N GLY A 581 -85.27 -13.89 130.30
CA GLY A 581 -83.89 -13.40 130.52
C GLY A 581 -82.70 -14.13 129.85
N SER A 582 -81.63 -13.34 129.69
CA SER A 582 -80.20 -13.71 129.81
C SER A 582 -79.64 -14.73 128.81
N CYS A 583 -79.00 -14.32 127.70
CA CYS A 583 -77.70 -13.62 127.58
C CYS A 583 -76.49 -14.49 127.98
N ILE A 584 -75.79 -15.02 126.96
CA ILE A 584 -74.36 -15.38 127.00
C ILE A 584 -73.71 -14.70 125.80
N ILE A 585 -72.53 -14.12 126.02
CA ILE A 585 -71.74 -13.38 125.03
C ILE A 585 -70.57 -14.24 124.58
N LEU A 586 -70.42 -14.38 123.25
CA LEU A 586 -69.15 -14.41 122.52
C LEU A 586 -69.35 -13.64 121.21
#